data_AF-A0A397ZDS2-F1
#
_entry.id   AF-A0A397ZDS2-F1
#
_cell.length_a   1.000
_cell.length_b   1.000
_cell.length_c   1.000
_cell.angle_alpha   90.00
_cell.angle_beta   90.00
_cell.angle_gamma   90.00
#
_symmetry.space_group_name_H-M   'P 1'
#
loop_
_entity.id
_entity.type
_entity.pdbx_description
1 polymer ?
#
loop_
_entity_poly.entity_id
_entity_poly.type
_entity_poly.pdbx_seq_one_letter_code
_entity_poly.pdbx_strand_id
1 'polypeptide(L)'
;MQMQSNILIPNLVLKDGNLVYQIHHEVLSALFNLCKINKRRQEQAAENGIIPHLMIFIMSDSPQKKYALPLLCDMAHASRNSGEQLRAHGGLDMYLNFLDDEYWFVIDLDSNFVCLAQDNDNSHKVEQALLENDAIQKLVNFFQNCPERHFVNTLELFLKIITYQCIEITKMLSLRLNLLKLINFTDG
;
A
#
# COMPACT_ATOMS: atom_id res chain seq x y z
N MET A 1 28.94 10.18 -4.41
CA MET A 1 27.75 10.89 -4.92
C MET A 1 26.57 10.64 -3.98
N GLN A 2 26.48 11.42 -2.91
CA GLN A 2 25.26 11.49 -2.10
C GLN A 2 24.23 12.27 -2.92
N MET A 3 23.06 11.67 -3.18
CA MET A 3 21.99 12.32 -3.93
C MET A 3 21.58 13.63 -3.25
N GLN A 4 21.15 14.57 -4.10
CA GLN A 4 20.65 15.90 -3.78
C GLN A 4 19.29 15.87 -3.05
N SER A 5 19.17 15.07 -1.99
CA SER A 5 17.93 14.87 -1.24
C SER A 5 17.41 16.17 -0.61
N ASN A 6 18.31 17.13 -0.35
CA ASN A 6 17.99 18.44 0.24
C ASN A 6 17.29 19.43 -0.71
N ILE A 7 17.19 19.15 -2.02
CA ILE A 7 16.57 20.10 -2.96
C ILE A 7 15.11 19.74 -3.25
N LEU A 8 14.75 18.45 -3.22
CA LEU A 8 13.41 18.01 -3.63
C LEU A 8 12.36 18.19 -2.52
N ILE A 9 12.69 17.85 -1.28
CA ILE A 9 11.74 17.93 -0.16
C ILE A 9 11.17 19.35 0.06
N PRO A 10 11.98 20.44 0.04
CA PRO A 10 11.44 21.79 0.19
C PRO A 10 10.38 22.13 -0.85
N ASN A 11 10.48 21.58 -2.07
CA ASN A 11 9.50 21.81 -3.13
C ASN A 11 8.17 21.07 -2.88
N LEU A 12 8.18 19.96 -2.12
CA LEU A 12 6.97 19.21 -1.76
C LEU A 12 6.19 19.83 -0.60
N VAL A 13 6.77 20.80 0.11
CA VAL A 13 6.15 21.48 1.25
C VAL A 13 5.45 22.78 0.83
N LEU A 14 5.57 23.17 -0.45
CA LEU A 14 4.93 24.37 -0.97
C LEU A 14 3.41 24.26 -0.89
N LYS A 15 2.76 25.28 -0.31
CA LYS A 15 1.30 25.33 -0.16
C LYS A 15 0.62 26.26 -1.15
N ASP A 16 1.27 27.36 -1.48
CA ASP A 16 0.67 28.46 -2.24
C ASP A 16 1.56 28.90 -3.41
N GLY A 17 0.93 29.24 -4.54
CA GLY A 17 1.61 29.79 -5.72
C GLY A 17 1.11 29.17 -7.03
N ASN A 18 1.17 29.97 -8.11
CA ASN A 18 0.62 29.62 -9.41
C ASN A 18 1.25 28.36 -10.05
N LEU A 19 2.43 27.95 -9.59
CA LEU A 19 3.18 26.82 -10.13
C LEU A 19 3.27 25.62 -9.18
N VAL A 20 2.71 25.70 -7.96
CA VAL A 20 2.87 24.65 -6.93
C VAL A 20 2.43 23.28 -7.44
N TYR A 21 1.29 23.21 -8.12
CA TYR A 21 0.80 21.96 -8.71
C TYR A 21 1.80 21.36 -9.71
N GLN A 22 2.38 22.19 -10.59
CA GLN A 22 3.34 21.76 -11.59
C GLN A 22 4.66 21.32 -10.95
N ILE A 23 5.11 22.05 -9.94
CA ILE A 23 6.31 21.70 -9.16
C ILE A 23 6.11 20.34 -8.49
N HIS A 24 4.99 20.12 -7.80
CA HIS A 24 4.68 18.83 -7.18
C HIS A 24 4.62 17.69 -8.21
N HIS A 25 4.00 17.95 -9.37
CA HIS A 25 3.94 16.99 -10.47
C HIS A 25 5.33 16.58 -10.93
N GLU A 26 6.18 17.55 -11.28
CA GLU A 26 7.53 17.26 -11.81
C GLU A 26 8.42 16.59 -10.77
N VAL A 27 8.39 17.06 -9.52
CA VAL A 27 9.19 16.49 -8.43
C VAL A 27 8.80 15.03 -8.16
N LEU A 28 7.50 14.74 -8.03
CA LEU A 28 7.04 13.38 -7.73
C LEU A 28 7.21 12.44 -8.91
N SER A 29 6.97 12.92 -10.14
CA SER A 29 7.23 12.15 -11.36
C SER A 29 8.71 11.78 -11.48
N ALA A 30 9.62 12.75 -11.29
CA ALA A 30 11.06 12.51 -11.33
C ALA A 30 11.50 11.54 -10.23
N LEU A 31 11.04 11.76 -8.99
CA LEU A 31 11.36 10.89 -7.85
C LEU A 31 10.89 9.46 -8.09
N PHE A 32 9.64 9.28 -8.54
CA PHE A 32 9.09 7.97 -8.88
C PHE A 32 9.94 7.29 -9.95
N ASN A 33 10.22 7.95 -11.07
CA ASN A 33 10.99 7.37 -12.17
C ASN A 33 12.43 7.00 -11.76
N LEU A 34 13.06 7.80 -10.89
CA LEU A 34 14.41 7.53 -10.38
C LEU A 34 14.44 6.31 -9.45
N CYS A 35 13.36 6.05 -8.72
CA CYS A 35 13.27 5.02 -7.69
C CYS A 35 12.62 3.71 -8.18
N LYS A 36 11.73 3.75 -9.19
CA LYS A 36 10.87 2.63 -9.62
C LYS A 36 11.57 1.28 -9.79
N ILE A 37 12.84 1.29 -10.18
CA ILE A 37 13.62 0.06 -10.45
C ILE A 37 14.90 -0.04 -9.61
N ASN A 38 15.09 0.83 -8.62
CA ASN A 38 16.36 0.93 -7.90
C ASN A 38 16.13 0.95 -6.38
N LYS A 39 16.22 -0.23 -5.76
CA LYS A 39 16.07 -0.41 -4.32
C LYS A 39 17.00 0.47 -3.49
N ARG A 40 18.26 0.61 -3.90
CA ARG A 40 19.22 1.50 -3.21
C ARG A 40 18.75 2.95 -3.22
N ARG A 41 18.15 3.44 -4.31
CA ARG A 41 17.59 4.79 -4.37
C ARG A 41 16.31 4.93 -3.53
N GLN A 42 15.48 3.91 -3.49
CA GLN A 42 14.30 3.86 -2.61
C GLN A 42 14.72 3.96 -1.13
N GLU A 43 15.72 3.19 -0.71
CA GLU A 43 16.32 3.25 0.63
C GLU A 43 16.88 4.64 0.95
N GLN A 44 17.70 5.19 0.05
CA GLN A 44 18.25 6.52 0.23
C GLN A 44 17.16 7.58 0.33
N ALA A 45 16.12 7.51 -0.50
CA ALA A 45 15.01 8.46 -0.45
C ALA A 45 14.25 8.36 0.88
N ALA A 46 14.00 7.14 1.38
CA ALA A 46 13.43 6.90 2.70
C ALA A 46 14.30 7.53 3.79
N GLU A 47 15.60 7.19 3.84
CA GLU A 47 16.57 7.71 4.82
C GLU A 47 16.65 9.25 4.87
N ASN A 48 16.35 9.90 3.75
CA ASN A 48 16.32 11.36 3.66
C ASN A 48 14.96 11.98 3.99
N GLY A 49 14.00 11.20 4.50
CA GLY A 49 12.75 11.71 5.06
C GLY A 49 11.62 11.92 4.06
N ILE A 50 11.64 11.26 2.90
CA ILE A 50 10.62 11.48 1.86
C ILE A 50 9.23 10.93 2.22
N ILE A 51 9.18 9.87 3.03
CA ILE A 51 7.97 9.11 3.38
C ILE A 51 6.82 10.00 3.89
N PRO A 52 6.99 10.86 4.92
CA PRO A 52 5.91 11.71 5.40
C PRO A 52 5.37 12.66 4.32
N HIS A 53 6.20 13.11 3.38
CA HIS A 53 5.76 13.96 2.28
C HIS A 53 4.91 13.19 1.27
N LEU A 54 5.29 11.96 0.93
CA LEU A 54 4.48 11.10 0.05
C LEU A 54 3.10 10.82 0.68
N MET A 55 3.06 10.57 1.99
CA MET A 55 1.80 10.31 2.71
C MET A 55 0.83 11.49 2.65
N ILE A 56 1.31 12.74 2.68
CA ILE A 56 0.44 13.93 2.54
C ILE A 56 -0.32 13.90 1.20
N PHE A 57 0.35 13.61 0.08
CA PHE A 57 -0.29 13.54 -1.23
C PHE A 57 -1.28 12.39 -1.33
N ILE A 58 -0.96 11.27 -0.69
CA ILE A 58 -1.80 10.09 -0.64
C ILE A 58 -3.10 10.37 0.13
N MET A 59 -3.00 10.94 1.33
CA MET A 59 -4.14 11.14 2.23
C MET A 59 -5.03 12.32 1.84
N SER A 60 -4.53 13.25 1.02
CA SER A 60 -5.30 14.43 0.55
C SER A 60 -6.07 14.19 -0.74
N ASP A 61 -6.13 12.95 -1.23
CA ASP A 61 -6.68 12.57 -2.54
C ASP A 61 -6.12 13.42 -3.69
N SER A 62 -4.83 13.73 -3.59
CA SER A 62 -4.14 14.56 -4.57
C SER A 62 -4.01 13.84 -5.92
N PRO A 63 -4.11 14.53 -7.07
CA PRO A 63 -3.80 13.94 -8.39
C PRO A 63 -2.39 13.33 -8.47
N GLN A 64 -1.48 13.79 -7.61
CA GLN A 64 -0.12 13.31 -7.47
C GLN A 64 -0.01 11.93 -6.79
N LYS A 65 -1.09 11.43 -6.17
CA LYS A 65 -1.21 10.08 -5.57
C LYS A 65 -0.75 8.97 -6.53
N LYS A 66 -0.96 9.14 -7.84
CA LYS A 66 -0.49 8.22 -8.90
C LYS A 66 1.01 8.00 -8.99
N TYR A 67 1.82 8.89 -8.42
CA TYR A 67 3.27 8.70 -8.29
C TYR A 67 3.65 8.33 -6.86
N ALA A 68 3.01 8.98 -5.88
CA ALA A 68 3.37 8.83 -4.48
C ALA A 68 3.05 7.44 -3.93
N LEU A 69 1.87 6.88 -4.23
CA LEU A 69 1.48 5.59 -3.70
C LEU A 69 2.35 4.45 -4.24
N PRO A 70 2.51 4.26 -5.58
CA PRO A 70 3.37 3.20 -6.09
C PRO A 70 4.82 3.29 -5.58
N LEU A 71 5.35 4.51 -5.41
CA LEU A 71 6.68 4.70 -4.85
C LEU A 71 6.78 4.25 -3.38
N LEU A 72 5.80 4.61 -2.56
CA LEU A 72 5.77 4.26 -1.15
C LEU A 72 5.60 2.74 -0.96
N CYS A 73 4.78 2.13 -1.81
CA CYS A 73 4.66 0.68 -1.96
C CYS A 73 6.00 0.01 -2.31
N ASP A 74 6.73 0.54 -3.30
CA ASP A 74 8.05 0.03 -3.68
C ASP A 74 9.06 0.14 -2.51
N MET A 75 9.01 1.24 -1.75
CA MET A 75 9.91 1.48 -0.61
C MET A 75 9.74 0.46 0.51
N ALA A 76 8.54 -0.05 0.75
CA ALA A 76 8.31 -1.07 1.76
C ALA A 76 9.18 -2.32 1.50
N HIS A 77 9.40 -2.67 0.22
CA HIS A 77 10.20 -3.84 -0.23
C HIS A 77 11.66 -3.55 -0.54
N ALA A 78 12.08 -2.30 -0.41
CA ALA A 78 13.44 -1.91 -0.76
C ALA A 78 14.43 -2.56 0.23
N SER A 79 14.20 -2.38 1.53
CA SER A 79 14.94 -3.01 2.63
C SER A 79 14.11 -3.09 3.92
N ARG A 80 14.68 -3.75 4.93
CA ARG A 80 14.15 -3.70 6.30
C ARG A 80 14.08 -2.27 6.85
N ASN A 81 15.12 -1.45 6.61
CA ASN A 81 15.19 -0.09 7.13
C ASN A 81 14.10 0.80 6.53
N SER A 82 13.90 0.77 5.21
CA SER A 82 12.82 1.54 4.56
C SER A 82 11.43 1.09 5.04
N GLY A 83 11.22 -0.21 5.27
CA GLY A 83 10.00 -0.73 5.87
C GLY A 83 9.79 -0.27 7.32
N GLU A 84 10.85 -0.23 8.14
CA GLU A 84 10.82 0.34 9.51
C GLU A 84 10.45 1.82 9.48
N GLN A 85 11.03 2.61 8.58
CA GLN A 85 10.69 4.02 8.45
C GLN A 85 9.26 4.25 7.98
N LEU A 86 8.76 3.43 7.04
CA LEU A 86 7.37 3.51 6.61
C LEU A 86 6.41 3.25 7.77
N ARG A 87 6.70 2.24 8.59
CA ARG A 87 5.93 1.94 9.80
C ARG A 87 5.96 3.09 10.81
N ALA A 88 7.14 3.66 11.06
CA ALA A 88 7.30 4.76 12.00
C ALA A 88 6.48 6.01 11.62
N HIS A 89 6.11 6.17 10.35
CA HIS A 89 5.32 7.30 9.86
C HIS A 89 3.82 7.00 9.68
N GLY A 90 3.33 5.85 10.16
CA GLY A 90 1.91 5.50 10.06
C GLY A 90 1.52 4.87 8.73
N GLY A 91 2.46 4.17 8.07
CA GLY A 91 2.17 3.45 6.83
C GLY A 91 0.95 2.54 6.97
N LEU A 92 0.86 1.75 8.05
CA LEU A 92 -0.26 0.84 8.29
C LEU A 92 -1.64 1.52 8.29
N ASP A 93 -1.78 2.65 8.98
CA ASP A 93 -3.05 3.39 9.04
C ASP A 93 -3.44 3.90 7.66
N MET A 94 -2.45 4.26 6.83
CA MET A 94 -2.67 4.68 5.46
C MET A 94 -3.15 3.52 4.56
N TYR A 95 -2.57 2.32 4.68
CA TYR A 95 -3.06 1.11 3.98
C TYR A 95 -4.52 0.78 4.37
N LEU A 96 -4.86 0.85 5.65
CA LEU A 96 -6.22 0.57 6.12
C LEU A 96 -7.26 1.56 5.56
N ASN A 97 -6.89 2.82 5.37
CA ASN A 97 -7.75 3.82 4.74
C ASN A 97 -8.02 3.54 3.25
N PHE A 98 -7.21 2.73 2.57
CA PHE A 98 -7.44 2.36 1.17
C PHE A 98 -8.36 1.17 0.98
N LEU A 99 -8.78 0.50 2.05
CA LEU A 99 -9.85 -0.49 1.98
C LEU A 99 -11.16 0.12 1.43
N ASP A 100 -11.31 1.45 1.50
CA ASP A 100 -12.43 2.22 0.97
C ASP A 100 -12.30 2.62 -0.52
N ASP A 101 -11.14 2.42 -1.15
CA ASP A 101 -10.83 2.97 -2.47
C ASP A 101 -10.49 1.87 -3.49
N GLU A 102 -11.51 1.43 -4.25
CA GLU A 102 -11.48 0.27 -5.16
C GLU A 102 -10.34 0.31 -6.21
N TYR A 103 -9.94 1.50 -6.67
CA TYR A 103 -8.85 1.65 -7.64
C TYR A 103 -7.48 1.46 -7.00
N TRP A 104 -7.29 2.00 -5.80
CA TRP A 104 -6.00 1.94 -5.11
C TRP A 104 -5.84 0.64 -4.33
N PHE A 105 -6.92 0.01 -3.88
CA PHE A 105 -6.93 -1.32 -3.28
C PHE A 105 -6.12 -2.34 -4.12
N VAL A 106 -6.29 -2.34 -5.45
CA VAL A 106 -5.55 -3.25 -6.36
C VAL A 106 -4.04 -2.94 -6.39
N ILE A 107 -3.66 -1.66 -6.39
CA ILE A 107 -2.26 -1.21 -6.48
C ILE A 107 -1.53 -1.40 -5.13
N ASP A 108 -2.26 -1.19 -4.04
CA ASP A 108 -1.77 -1.25 -2.67
C ASP A 108 -1.53 -2.69 -2.21
N LEU A 109 -2.33 -3.64 -2.70
CA LEU A 109 -2.27 -5.03 -2.27
C LEU A 109 -1.37 -5.93 -3.13
N ASP A 110 -1.17 -5.62 -4.41
CA ASP A 110 -0.12 -6.25 -5.22
C ASP A 110 1.27 -5.95 -4.65
N SER A 111 1.39 -4.79 -3.98
CA SER A 111 2.60 -4.40 -3.29
C SER A 111 2.66 -4.92 -1.85
N ASN A 112 1.81 -4.59 -0.87
CA ASN A 112 2.20 -4.79 0.55
C ASN A 112 1.11 -5.20 1.55
N PHE A 113 0.76 -6.49 1.58
CA PHE A 113 0.39 -7.13 2.86
C PHE A 113 1.64 -7.60 3.65
N VAL A 114 2.77 -7.78 2.95
CA VAL A 114 3.94 -8.52 3.47
C VAL A 114 4.86 -7.68 4.37
N CYS A 115 5.11 -6.39 4.10
CA CYS A 115 6.06 -5.60 4.92
C CYS A 115 5.52 -5.10 6.26
N LEU A 116 4.20 -5.01 6.43
CA LEU A 116 3.58 -4.58 7.69
C LEU A 116 3.39 -5.75 8.68
N ALA A 117 3.26 -6.97 8.16
CA ALA A 117 3.06 -8.17 8.95
C ALA A 117 4.35 -8.94 9.29
N GLN A 118 5.51 -8.42 8.89
CA GLN A 118 6.82 -9.01 9.23
C GLN A 118 7.22 -8.83 10.71
N ASP A 119 6.44 -8.07 11.51
CA ASP A 119 6.61 -7.97 12.96
C ASP A 119 5.39 -8.57 13.67
N ASN A 120 5.63 -9.53 14.58
CA ASN A 120 4.57 -10.25 15.31
C ASN A 120 3.62 -9.33 16.10
N ASP A 121 4.06 -8.13 16.49
CA ASP A 121 3.23 -7.17 17.22
C ASP A 121 2.29 -6.37 16.31
N ASN A 122 2.65 -6.19 15.03
CA ASN A 122 1.82 -5.45 14.07
C ASN A 122 0.93 -6.38 13.24
N SER A 123 1.30 -7.65 13.08
CA SER A 123 0.43 -8.66 12.47
C SER A 123 -0.91 -8.76 13.20
N HIS A 124 -0.89 -8.72 14.54
CA HIS A 124 -2.12 -8.75 15.35
C HIS A 124 -2.98 -7.49 15.16
N LYS A 125 -2.39 -6.30 14.96
CA LYS A 125 -3.14 -5.07 14.68
C LYS A 125 -3.78 -5.09 13.29
N VAL A 126 -3.03 -5.55 12.29
CA VAL A 126 -3.53 -5.77 10.92
C VAL A 126 -4.68 -6.77 10.94
N GLU A 127 -4.49 -7.88 11.65
CA GLU A 127 -5.49 -8.93 11.83
C GLU A 127 -6.76 -8.38 12.50
N GLN A 128 -6.63 -7.64 13.61
CA GLN A 128 -7.78 -7.03 14.28
C GLN A 128 -8.52 -6.03 13.40
N ALA A 129 -7.79 -5.16 12.67
CA ALA A 129 -8.40 -4.20 11.76
C ALA A 129 -9.13 -4.91 10.60
N LEU A 130 -8.55 -5.97 10.06
CA LEU A 130 -9.21 -6.79 9.03
C LEU A 130 -10.38 -7.63 9.56
N LEU A 131 -10.41 -7.95 10.86
CA LEU A 131 -11.51 -8.65 11.51
C LEU A 131 -12.70 -7.72 11.82
N GLU A 132 -12.54 -6.41 11.70
CA GLU A 132 -13.66 -5.49 11.83
C GLU A 132 -14.72 -5.77 10.75
N ASN A 133 -15.99 -5.76 11.15
CA ASN A 133 -17.10 -6.08 10.24
C ASN A 133 -17.11 -5.20 8.99
N ASP A 134 -16.70 -3.94 9.12
CA ASP A 134 -16.62 -2.98 8.02
C ASP A 134 -15.53 -3.37 7.01
N ALA A 135 -14.32 -3.67 7.47
CA ALA A 135 -13.22 -4.17 6.63
C ALA A 135 -13.60 -5.48 5.91
N ILE A 136 -14.24 -6.41 6.63
CA ILE A 136 -14.72 -7.67 6.02
C ILE A 136 -15.76 -7.39 4.93
N GLN A 137 -16.72 -6.48 5.16
CA GLN A 137 -17.72 -6.15 4.14
C GLN A 137 -17.09 -5.48 2.92
N LYS A 138 -16.09 -4.60 3.11
CA LYS A 138 -15.33 -4.00 2.00
C LYS A 138 -14.60 -5.04 1.19
N LEU A 139 -13.89 -5.97 1.84
CA LEU A 139 -13.24 -7.11 1.18
C LEU A 139 -14.24 -7.95 0.39
N VAL A 140 -15.40 -8.27 0.98
CA VAL A 140 -16.45 -9.05 0.33
C VAL A 140 -17.00 -8.32 -0.91
N ASN A 141 -17.35 -7.04 -0.76
CA ASN A 141 -17.87 -6.21 -1.86
C ASN A 141 -16.83 -6.05 -2.97
N PHE A 142 -15.56 -5.84 -2.62
CA PHE A 142 -14.48 -5.76 -3.58
C PHE A 142 -14.34 -7.06 -4.39
N PHE A 143 -14.33 -8.21 -3.71
CA PHE A 143 -14.23 -9.50 -4.38
C PHE A 143 -15.43 -9.77 -5.31
N GLN A 144 -16.65 -9.43 -4.86
CA GLN A 144 -17.87 -9.65 -5.64
C GLN A 144 -17.96 -8.75 -6.88
N ASN A 145 -17.44 -7.53 -6.81
CA ASN A 145 -17.51 -6.55 -7.90
C ASN A 145 -16.20 -6.46 -8.71
N CYS A 146 -15.19 -7.26 -8.38
CA CYS A 146 -13.87 -7.21 -8.99
C CYS A 146 -13.94 -7.38 -10.51
N PRO A 147 -13.44 -6.41 -11.31
CA PRO A 147 -13.36 -6.56 -12.75
C PRO A 147 -12.49 -7.76 -13.15
N GLU A 148 -12.89 -8.51 -14.17
CA GLU A 148 -12.23 -9.74 -14.62
C GLU A 148 -10.71 -9.59 -14.81
N ARG A 149 -10.26 -8.43 -15.33
CA ARG A 149 -8.84 -8.09 -15.52
C ARG A 149 -8.00 -8.02 -14.24
N HIS A 150 -8.63 -7.90 -13.08
CA HIS A 150 -7.99 -7.81 -11.77
C HIS A 150 -8.30 -9.02 -10.87
N PHE A 151 -9.13 -9.95 -11.35
CA PHE A 151 -9.60 -11.09 -10.56
C PHE A 151 -8.45 -11.99 -10.09
N VAL A 152 -7.47 -12.27 -10.95
CA VAL A 152 -6.31 -13.13 -10.58
C VAL A 152 -5.48 -12.50 -9.46
N ASN A 153 -5.13 -11.22 -9.58
CA ASN A 153 -4.36 -10.51 -8.56
C ASN A 153 -5.16 -10.40 -7.25
N THR A 154 -6.47 -10.17 -7.36
CA THR A 154 -7.39 -10.17 -6.22
C THR A 154 -7.42 -11.53 -5.54
N LEU A 155 -7.54 -12.62 -6.30
CA LEU A 155 -7.58 -13.97 -5.75
C LEU A 155 -6.25 -14.33 -5.07
N GLU A 156 -5.11 -14.00 -5.69
CA GLU A 156 -3.78 -14.22 -5.09
C GLU A 156 -3.62 -13.45 -3.78
N LEU A 157 -4.13 -12.22 -3.73
CA LEU A 157 -4.15 -11.43 -2.50
C LEU A 157 -4.98 -12.11 -1.41
N PHE A 158 -6.22 -12.51 -1.71
CA PHE A 158 -7.08 -13.18 -0.74
C PHE A 158 -6.43 -14.48 -0.25
N LEU A 159 -5.78 -15.23 -1.14
CA LEU A 159 -4.99 -16.40 -0.78
C LEU A 159 -3.84 -16.03 0.16
N LYS A 160 -3.13 -14.92 -0.06
CA LYS A 160 -2.08 -14.46 0.87
C LYS A 160 -2.65 -14.10 2.24
N ILE A 161 -3.76 -13.36 2.32
CA ILE A 161 -4.43 -13.02 3.59
C ILE A 161 -4.87 -14.29 4.34
N ILE A 162 -5.45 -15.24 3.61
CA ILE A 162 -5.94 -16.52 4.13
C ILE A 162 -4.79 -17.44 4.59
N THR A 163 -3.72 -17.53 3.79
CA THR A 163 -2.63 -18.51 3.98
C THR A 163 -1.60 -18.03 4.99
N TYR A 164 -1.30 -16.73 5.02
CA TYR A 164 -0.19 -16.20 5.81
C TYR A 164 -0.59 -15.56 7.13
N GLN A 165 -1.89 -15.30 7.42
CA GLN A 165 -2.15 -14.31 8.48
C GLN A 165 -3.37 -14.39 9.37
N CYS A 166 -4.40 -15.21 9.16
CA CYS A 166 -5.43 -15.35 10.19
C CYS A 166 -6.41 -16.48 9.90
N ILE A 167 -6.46 -17.46 10.79
CA ILE A 167 -7.45 -18.55 10.71
C ILE A 167 -8.88 -18.02 10.87
N GLU A 168 -9.09 -16.94 11.61
CA GLU A 168 -10.41 -16.35 11.86
C GLU A 168 -10.91 -15.48 10.70
N ILE A 169 -10.05 -14.69 10.05
CA ILE A 169 -10.40 -13.99 8.80
C ILE A 169 -10.73 -15.02 7.72
N THR A 170 -9.98 -16.13 7.65
CA THR A 170 -10.26 -17.24 6.72
C THR A 170 -11.64 -17.85 6.96
N LYS A 171 -12.01 -18.12 8.22
CA LYS A 171 -13.35 -18.63 8.57
C LYS A 171 -14.45 -17.62 8.21
N MET A 172 -14.24 -16.34 8.49
CA MET A 172 -15.23 -15.29 8.22
C MET A 172 -15.41 -15.02 6.72
N LEU A 173 -14.33 -14.94 5.96
CA LEU A 173 -14.37 -14.79 4.51
C LEU A 173 -14.96 -16.04 3.84
N SER A 174 -14.59 -17.24 4.28
CA SER A 174 -15.17 -18.48 3.71
C SER A 174 -16.66 -18.61 3.96
N LEU A 175 -17.16 -18.17 5.13
CA LEU A 175 -18.59 -18.10 5.44
C LEU A 175 -19.33 -17.05 4.59
N ARG A 176 -18.75 -15.85 4.41
CA ARG A 176 -19.43 -14.74 3.72
C ARG A 176 -19.34 -14.78 2.19
N LEU A 177 -18.24 -15.28 1.65
CA LEU A 177 -18.01 -15.41 0.21
C LEU A 177 -18.40 -16.79 -0.33
N ASN A 178 -18.90 -17.71 0.51
CA ASN A 178 -19.17 -19.11 0.14
C ASN A 178 -17.94 -19.80 -0.52
N LEU A 179 -16.71 -19.41 -0.11
CA LEU A 179 -15.46 -19.92 -0.70
C LEU A 179 -15.21 -21.40 -0.41
N LEU A 180 -16.03 -22.06 0.43
CA LEU A 180 -16.05 -23.52 0.56
C LEU A 180 -16.21 -24.23 -0.81
N LYS A 181 -16.80 -23.58 -1.81
CA LYS A 181 -16.82 -24.10 -3.19
C LYS A 181 -15.49 -23.99 -3.94
N LEU A 182 -14.64 -23.02 -3.60
CA LEU A 182 -13.33 -22.80 -4.21
C LEU A 182 -12.25 -23.69 -3.59
N ILE A 183 -12.32 -23.93 -2.27
CA ILE A 183 -11.44 -24.90 -1.58
C ILE A 183 -11.66 -26.32 -2.14
N ASN A 184 -12.90 -26.68 -2.46
CA ASN A 184 -13.22 -27.97 -3.10
C ASN A 184 -12.83 -28.04 -4.59
N PHE A 185 -12.33 -26.95 -5.20
CA PHE A 185 -11.93 -26.90 -6.60
C PHE A 185 -10.43 -27.16 -6.81
N THR A 186 -9.62 -27.09 -5.74
CA THR A 186 -8.17 -27.33 -5.81
C THR A 186 -7.77 -28.79 -5.56
N ASP A 187 -8.74 -29.65 -5.23
CA ASP A 187 -8.54 -31.11 -5.06
C ASP A 187 -9.10 -31.95 -6.22
N GLY A 188 -9.26 -31.34 -7.42
CA GLY A 188 -9.74 -32.00 -8.64
C GLY A 188 -8.71 -32.06 -9.76
#